data_AF-A0A8H8TQY8-F1
#
_entry.id   AF-A0A8H8TQY8-F1
#
_cell.length_a   1.000
_cell.length_b   1.000
_cell.length_c   1.000
_cell.angle_alpha   90.00
_cell.angle_beta   90.00
_cell.angle_gamma   90.00
#
_symmetry.space_group_name_H-M   'P 1'
#
loop_
_entity.id
_entity.type
_entity.pdbx_description
1 polymer ?
#
loop_
_entity_poly.entity_id
_entity_poly.type
_entity_poly.pdbx_seq_one_letter_code
_entity_poly.pdbx_strand_id
1 'polypeptide(L)'
;MASTASTGNFEVRSATVSRVTNETMIEVSLSLDTHPTFAPQTINVKTGIGFLDHMLHALAKHGGMSLTLTCDGDLWIDDHHTAEDCALALGAAFKKALGPVKGIKRYGTGHAPLDEALSRAFCDGGRGNASRGLLEG
;
A
#
# COMPACT_ATOMS: atom_id res chain seq x y z
N MET A 1 13.40 -32.40 -27.68
CA MET A 1 12.89 -31.02 -27.64
C MET A 1 12.82 -30.60 -26.19
N ALA A 2 13.87 -29.92 -25.70
CA ALA A 2 13.92 -29.44 -24.32
C ALA A 2 13.28 -28.04 -24.29
N SER A 3 12.20 -27.91 -23.52
CA SER A 3 11.54 -26.64 -23.24
C SER A 3 12.46 -25.77 -22.39
N THR A 4 13.01 -24.72 -22.97
CA THR A 4 13.69 -23.65 -22.25
C THR A 4 12.63 -22.76 -21.60
N ALA A 5 12.30 -23.06 -20.33
CA ALA A 5 11.56 -22.13 -19.50
C ALA A 5 12.42 -20.85 -19.37
N SER A 6 11.95 -19.74 -19.95
CA SER A 6 12.55 -18.44 -19.70
C SER A 6 12.31 -18.11 -18.24
N THR A 7 13.33 -18.24 -17.39
CA THR A 7 13.32 -17.66 -16.05
C THR A 7 13.31 -16.14 -16.25
N GLY A 8 12.12 -15.58 -16.40
CA GLY A 8 11.92 -14.14 -16.45
C GLY A 8 12.50 -13.57 -15.18
N ASN A 9 13.54 -12.75 -15.30
CA ASN A 9 14.10 -12.01 -14.20
C ASN A 9 13.04 -10.98 -13.78
N PHE A 10 12.13 -11.36 -12.88
CA PHE A 10 11.15 -10.45 -12.31
C PHE A 10 11.93 -9.42 -11.51
N GLU A 11 12.03 -8.21 -12.05
CA GLU A 11 12.64 -7.09 -11.35
C GLU A 11 11.87 -6.89 -10.05
N VAL A 12 12.59 -6.83 -8.92
CA VAL A 12 11.97 -6.75 -7.60
C VAL A 12 11.21 -5.43 -7.49
N ARG A 13 9.89 -5.50 -7.34
CA ARG A 13 9.03 -4.32 -7.20
C ARG A 13 9.03 -3.83 -5.77
N SER A 14 10.08 -3.10 -5.43
CA SER A 14 10.23 -2.47 -4.12
C SER A 14 10.61 -1.00 -4.23
N ALA A 15 10.26 -0.24 -3.20
CA ALA A 15 10.63 1.16 -3.10
C ALA A 15 10.72 1.61 -1.65
N THR A 16 11.73 2.45 -1.40
CA THR A 16 11.82 3.25 -0.18
C THR A 16 11.62 4.73 -0.53
N VAL A 17 10.82 5.40 0.29
CA VAL A 17 10.52 6.83 0.22
C VAL A 17 10.65 7.41 1.62
N SER A 18 11.40 8.50 1.73
CA SER A 18 11.42 9.35 2.92
C SER A 18 10.79 10.69 2.57
N ARG A 19 9.94 11.20 3.45
CA ARG A 19 9.28 12.50 3.32
C ARG A 19 9.41 13.24 4.65
N VAL A 20 9.87 14.49 4.57
CA VAL A 20 10.05 15.35 5.74
C VAL A 20 9.36 16.67 5.46
N THR A 21 8.47 17.07 6.36
CA THR A 21 7.84 18.40 6.40
C THR A 21 8.09 19.02 7.77
N ASN A 22 7.50 20.19 8.03
CA ASN A 22 7.53 20.80 9.36
C ASN A 22 6.60 20.08 10.36
N GLU A 23 5.63 19.30 9.86
CA GLU A 23 4.62 18.61 10.66
C GLU A 23 4.99 17.14 10.90
N THR A 24 5.58 16.47 9.89
CA THR A 24 5.85 15.04 9.94
C THR A 24 7.20 14.63 9.35
N MET A 25 7.76 13.56 9.89
CA MET A 25 8.91 12.83 9.36
C MET A 25 8.51 11.38 9.13
N ILE A 26 8.51 10.96 7.87
CA ILE A 26 8.01 9.64 7.46
C ILE A 26 9.06 8.89 6.67
N GLU A 27 9.20 7.61 6.98
CA GLU A 27 9.94 6.64 6.18
C GLU A 27 9.03 5.47 5.83
N VAL A 28 8.93 5.17 4.54
CA VAL A 28 8.16 4.05 4.00
C VAL A 28 9.05 3.16 3.16
N SER A 29 9.05 1.86 3.46
CA SER A 29 9.64 0.81 2.65
C SER A 29 8.55 -0.19 2.27
N LEU A 30 8.37 -0.39 0.96
CA LEU A 30 7.30 -1.20 0.40
C LEU A 30 7.88 -2.22 -0.59
N SER A 31 7.40 -3.46 -0.52
CA SER A 31 7.64 -4.51 -1.51
C SER A 31 6.32 -5.16 -1.92
N LEU A 32 6.05 -5.22 -3.23
CA LEU A 32 4.76 -5.67 -3.76
C LEU A 32 4.65 -7.19 -3.94
N ASP A 33 5.78 -7.89 -4.09
CA ASP A 33 5.85 -9.30 -4.49
C ASP A 33 6.10 -10.25 -3.31
N THR A 34 5.44 -10.01 -2.17
CA THR A 34 5.69 -10.78 -0.93
C THR A 34 4.46 -11.54 -0.44
N HIS A 35 3.68 -12.09 -1.38
CA HIS A 35 2.55 -12.93 -1.01
C HIS A 35 3.08 -14.15 -0.25
N PRO A 36 2.44 -14.58 0.86
CA PRO A 36 2.95 -15.64 1.74
C PRO A 36 3.16 -17.00 1.05
N THR A 37 2.56 -17.20 -0.13
CA THR A 37 2.79 -18.38 -0.99
C THR A 37 4.17 -18.38 -1.66
N PHE A 38 4.76 -17.20 -1.89
CA PHE A 38 6.00 -17.01 -2.67
C PHE A 38 7.17 -16.48 -1.83
N ALA A 39 6.90 -15.65 -0.81
CA ALA A 39 7.94 -15.09 0.06
C ALA A 39 7.36 -14.71 1.45
N PRO A 40 8.19 -14.68 2.51
CA PRO A 40 7.76 -14.20 3.81
C PRO A 40 7.38 -12.72 3.75
N GLN A 41 6.28 -12.39 4.43
CA GLN A 41 5.75 -11.04 4.50
C GLN A 41 6.22 -10.35 5.79
N THR A 42 6.76 -9.13 5.68
CA THR A 42 7.15 -8.31 6.83
C THR A 42 6.27 -7.06 6.88
N ILE A 43 5.51 -6.90 7.97
CA ILE A 43 4.63 -5.75 8.18
C ILE A 43 4.97 -5.13 9.53
N ASN A 44 5.46 -3.90 9.51
CA ASN A 44 5.78 -3.10 10.68
C ASN A 44 5.32 -1.66 10.45
N VAL A 45 4.18 -1.29 11.02
CA VAL A 45 3.58 0.04 10.83
C VAL A 45 3.55 0.72 12.20
N LYS A 46 4.09 1.94 12.24
CA LYS A 46 4.15 2.80 13.42
C LYS A 46 3.88 4.24 13.00
N THR A 47 2.62 4.63 12.96
CA THR A 47 2.20 6.01 12.68
C THR A 47 2.02 6.85 13.93
N GLY A 48 1.87 6.19 15.09
CA GLY A 48 1.45 6.81 16.35
C GLY A 48 -0.09 6.87 16.51
N ILE A 49 -0.85 6.53 15.45
CA ILE A 49 -2.31 6.41 15.48
C ILE A 49 -2.69 4.92 15.39
N GLY A 50 -3.08 4.32 16.50
CA GLY A 50 -3.30 2.87 16.59
C GLY A 50 -4.33 2.32 15.59
N PHE A 51 -5.39 3.07 15.29
CA PHE A 51 -6.38 2.64 14.30
C PHE A 51 -5.84 2.69 12.86
N LEU A 52 -5.06 3.73 12.53
CA LEU A 52 -4.40 3.83 11.23
C LEU A 52 -3.37 2.70 11.04
N ASP A 53 -2.59 2.39 12.08
CA ASP A 53 -1.66 1.27 12.09
C ASP A 53 -2.37 -0.05 11.77
N HIS A 54 -3.52 -0.29 12.40
CA HIS A 54 -4.34 -1.47 12.14
C HIS A 54 -4.84 -1.53 10.69
N MET A 55 -5.35 -0.42 10.16
CA MET A 55 -5.83 -0.33 8.78
C MET A 55 -4.71 -0.56 7.75
N LEU A 56 -3.54 0.04 7.95
CA LEU A 56 -2.39 -0.14 7.06
C LEU A 56 -1.79 -1.54 7.16
N HIS A 57 -1.82 -2.14 8.36
CA HIS A 57 -1.45 -3.54 8.53
C HIS A 57 -2.37 -4.47 7.73
N ALA A 58 -3.70 -4.27 7.83
CA ALA A 58 -4.67 -5.05 7.08
C ALA A 58 -4.50 -4.88 5.56
N LEU A 59 -4.26 -3.64 5.10
CA LEU A 59 -3.97 -3.34 3.70
C LEU A 59 -2.75 -4.11 3.18
N ALA A 60 -1.63 -4.07 3.92
CA ALA A 60 -0.42 -4.80 3.54
C ALA A 60 -0.66 -6.32 3.56
N LYS A 61 -1.33 -6.83 4.61
CA LYS A 61 -1.63 -8.25 4.80
C LYS A 61 -2.43 -8.82 3.63
N HIS A 62 -3.59 -8.22 3.34
CA HIS A 62 -4.50 -8.70 2.30
C HIS A 62 -4.05 -8.33 0.88
N GLY A 63 -3.20 -7.31 0.73
CA GLY A 63 -2.56 -6.97 -0.54
C GLY A 63 -1.36 -7.85 -0.91
N GLY A 64 -0.89 -8.71 -0.01
CA GLY A 64 0.31 -9.55 -0.23
C GLY A 64 1.61 -8.74 -0.26
N MET A 65 1.64 -7.57 0.39
CA MET A 65 2.77 -6.63 0.38
C MET A 65 3.53 -6.67 1.70
N SER A 66 4.83 -6.38 1.65
CA SER A 66 5.64 -6.13 2.84
C SER A 66 5.76 -4.62 3.00
N LEU A 67 5.40 -4.14 4.18
CA LEU A 67 5.31 -2.72 4.48
C LEU A 67 6.01 -2.43 5.79
N THR A 68 7.04 -1.59 5.73
CA THR A 68 7.59 -0.92 6.90
C THR A 68 7.28 0.56 6.78
N LEU A 69 6.55 1.10 7.75
CA LEU A 69 6.20 2.52 7.79
C LEU A 69 6.43 3.05 9.19
N THR A 70 7.22 4.11 9.29
CA THR A 70 7.43 4.87 10.52
C THR A 70 7.11 6.32 10.28
N CYS A 71 6.28 6.90 11.14
CA CYS A 71 5.97 8.32 11.15
C CYS A 71 6.26 8.88 12.55
N ASP A 72 6.94 10.02 12.58
CA ASP A 72 6.98 10.93 13.70
C ASP A 72 6.21 12.19 13.29
N GLY A 73 5.12 12.52 13.99
CA GLY A 73 4.18 13.54 13.59
C GLY A 73 3.66 14.34 14.77
N ASP A 74 3.02 15.47 14.48
CA ASP A 74 2.50 16.45 15.43
C ASP A 74 1.16 16.05 16.07
N LEU A 75 1.05 14.81 16.57
CA LEU A 75 -0.16 14.24 17.19
C LEU A 75 -0.70 15.00 18.42
N TRP A 76 0.05 15.97 18.93
CA TRP A 76 -0.40 16.86 20.00
C TRP A 76 -1.36 17.94 19.51
N ILE A 77 -1.39 18.21 18.19
CA ILE A 77 -2.35 19.11 17.54
C ILE A 77 -3.59 18.30 17.17
N ASP A 78 -3.47 17.42 16.18
CA ASP A 78 -4.49 16.47 15.74
C ASP A 78 -3.86 15.30 14.96
N ASP A 79 -4.69 14.42 14.41
CA ASP A 79 -4.28 13.26 13.62
C ASP A 79 -4.23 13.53 12.11
N HIS A 80 -4.63 14.72 11.65
CA HIS A 80 -4.87 15.01 10.24
C HIS A 80 -3.57 14.97 9.44
N HIS A 81 -2.56 15.75 9.85
CA HIS A 81 -1.29 15.83 9.13
C HIS A 81 -0.60 14.47 9.08
N THR A 82 -0.57 13.76 10.21
CA THR A 82 0.03 12.43 10.31
C THR A 82 -0.65 11.44 9.36
N ALA A 83 -1.99 11.41 9.33
CA ALA A 83 -2.73 10.51 8.47
C ALA A 83 -2.57 10.83 6.97
N GLU A 84 -2.67 12.11 6.60
CA GLU A 84 -2.51 12.57 5.21
C GLU A 84 -1.10 12.30 4.69
N ASP A 85 -0.08 12.70 5.44
CA ASP A 85 1.31 12.60 5.01
C ASP A 85 1.75 11.13 4.90
N CYS A 86 1.27 10.26 5.80
CA CYS A 86 1.46 8.81 5.68
C CYS A 86 0.86 8.25 4.39
N ALA A 87 -0.36 8.68 4.03
CA ALA A 87 -1.00 8.25 2.80
C ALA A 87 -0.27 8.74 1.54
N LEU A 88 0.22 9.99 1.57
CA LEU A 88 1.03 10.56 0.47
C LEU A 88 2.36 9.81 0.29
N ALA A 89 3.09 9.55 1.38
CA ALA A 89 4.36 8.83 1.34
C ALA A 89 4.17 7.38 0.86
N LEU A 90 3.13 6.69 1.36
CA LEU A 90 2.79 5.34 0.93
C LEU A 90 2.39 5.29 -0.55
N GLY A 91 1.58 6.24 -1.03
CA GLY A 91 1.19 6.33 -2.44
C GLY A 91 2.40 6.57 -3.36
N ALA A 92 3.34 7.42 -2.93
CA ALA A 92 4.59 7.64 -3.64
C ALA A 92 5.45 6.37 -3.70
N ALA A 93 5.58 5.65 -2.58
CA ALA A 93 6.29 4.38 -2.52
C ALA A 93 5.64 3.32 -3.43
N PHE A 94 4.30 3.21 -3.40
CA PHE A 94 3.55 2.29 -4.26
C PHE A 94 3.77 2.58 -5.74
N LYS A 95 3.66 3.85 -6.16
CA LYS A 95 3.89 4.26 -7.55
C LYS A 95 5.32 3.95 -7.99
N LYS A 96 6.32 4.20 -7.13
CA LYS A 96 7.73 3.92 -7.41
C LYS A 96 8.00 2.41 -7.51
N ALA A 97 7.45 1.61 -6.61
CA ALA A 97 7.58 0.15 -6.63
C ALA A 97 6.87 -0.48 -7.83
N LEU A 98 5.73 0.09 -8.27
CA LEU A 98 4.98 -0.40 -9.42
C LEU A 98 5.73 -0.17 -10.75
N GLY A 99 6.44 0.95 -10.86
CA GLY A 99 7.20 1.30 -12.06
C GLY A 99 6.30 1.44 -13.31
N PRO A 100 6.80 1.05 -14.51
CA PRO A 100 6.00 1.13 -15.73
C PRO A 100 4.84 0.13 -15.69
N VAL A 101 3.63 0.62 -15.93
CA VAL A 101 2.37 -0.17 -15.96
C VAL A 101 2.29 -1.02 -17.24
N LYS A 102 3.19 -2.01 -17.36
CA LYS A 102 3.29 -2.95 -18.48
C LYS A 102 3.36 -4.37 -17.93
N GLY A 103 2.63 -5.30 -18.55
CA GLY A 103 2.64 -6.71 -18.14
C GLY A 103 1.91 -7.02 -16.83
N ILE A 104 1.17 -6.06 -16.26
CA ILE A 104 0.35 -6.26 -15.06
C ILE A 104 -1.14 -6.32 -15.39
N LYS A 105 -1.94 -6.91 -14.49
CA LYS A 105 -3.40 -6.73 -14.52
C LYS A 105 -3.70 -5.27 -14.15
N ARG A 106 -4.06 -4.48 -15.16
CA ARG A 106 -4.28 -3.04 -15.02
C ARG A 106 -5.51 -2.69 -14.18
N TYR A 107 -6.57 -3.49 -14.32
CA TYR A 107 -7.82 -3.31 -13.59
C TYR A 107 -7.93 -4.34 -12.48
N GLY A 108 -8.32 -3.89 -11.30
CA GLY A 108 -8.57 -4.73 -10.13
C GLY A 108 -9.91 -4.37 -9.48
N THR A 109 -10.58 -5.37 -8.92
CA THR A 109 -11.75 -5.19 -8.07
C THR A 109 -11.63 -6.10 -6.85
N GLY A 110 -12.05 -5.59 -5.70
CA GLY A 110 -12.06 -6.33 -4.44
C GLY A 110 -13.36 -6.08 -3.69
N HIS A 111 -13.90 -7.13 -3.09
CA HIS A 111 -15.03 -7.07 -2.16
C HIS A 111 -14.54 -7.61 -0.82
N ALA A 112 -14.78 -6.87 0.26
CA ALA A 112 -14.34 -7.23 1.60
C ALA A 112 -15.52 -7.07 2.56
N PRO A 113 -16.17 -8.19 2.96
CA PRO A 113 -17.15 -8.17 4.03
C PRO A 113 -16.46 -8.12 5.39
N LEU A 114 -17.03 -7.37 6.32
CA LEU A 114 -16.68 -7.37 7.74
C LEU A 114 -17.98 -7.22 8.54
N ASP A 115 -18.41 -8.31 9.17
CA ASP A 115 -19.71 -8.42 9.84
C ASP A 115 -20.87 -8.00 8.92
N GLU A 116 -21.66 -6.99 9.30
CA GLU A 116 -22.76 -6.46 8.48
C GLU A 116 -22.31 -5.52 7.35
N ALA A 117 -21.05 -5.07 7.36
CA ALA A 117 -20.53 -4.11 6.39
C ALA A 117 -19.92 -4.80 5.16
N LEU A 118 -20.23 -4.30 3.96
CA LEU A 118 -19.61 -4.73 2.70
C LEU A 118 -18.87 -3.56 2.04
N SER A 119 -17.54 -3.67 1.96
CA SER A 119 -16.70 -2.72 1.24
C SER A 119 -16.37 -3.21 -0.16
N ARG A 120 -16.31 -2.29 -1.13
CA ARG A 120 -15.91 -2.56 -2.52
C ARG A 120 -14.87 -1.56 -2.98
N ALA A 121 -13.83 -2.04 -3.64
CA ALA A 121 -12.79 -1.22 -4.23
C ALA A 121 -12.60 -1.58 -5.71
N PHE A 122 -12.39 -0.56 -6.53
CA PHE A 122 -12.06 -0.69 -7.95
C PHE A 122 -10.80 0.13 -8.22
N CYS A 123 -9.81 -0.47 -8.87
CA CYS A 123 -8.53 0.16 -9.15
C CYS A 123 -8.21 0.09 -10.65
N ASP A 124 -7.75 1.19 -11.23
CA ASP A 124 -7.13 1.27 -12.55
C ASP A 124 -5.71 1.84 -12.41
N GLY A 125 -4.70 1.13 -12.93
CA GLY A 125 -3.31 1.61 -13.02
C GLY A 125 -3.09 2.76 -14.01
N GLY A 126 -4.14 3.54 -14.32
CA GLY A 126 -4.14 4.64 -15.28
C GLY A 126 -3.84 5.99 -14.63
N ARG A 127 -4.78 6.93 -14.76
CA ARG A 127 -4.65 8.29 -14.21
C ARG A 127 -5.06 8.33 -12.74
N GLY A 128 -4.43 9.21 -11.95
CA GLY A 128 -4.77 9.41 -10.55
C GLY A 128 -6.17 9.99 -10.39
N ASN A 129 -7.06 9.23 -9.78
CA ASN A 129 -8.42 9.63 -9.41
C ASN A 129 -8.89 8.76 -8.24
N ALA A 130 -9.68 9.33 -7.34
CA ALA A 130 -10.33 8.62 -6.25
C ALA A 130 -11.77 9.12 -6.09
N SER A 131 -12.72 8.18 -6.05
CA SER A 131 -14.13 8.46 -5.75
C SER A 131 -14.56 7.57 -4.60
N ARG A 132 -15.14 8.17 -3.56
CA ARG A 132 -15.72 7.45 -2.42
C ARG A 132 -17.23 7.65 -2.46
N GLY A 133 -17.98 6.55 -2.44
CA GLY A 133 -19.43 6.56 -2.37
C GLY A 133 -19.90 5.61 -1.28
N LEU A 134 -20.95 6.02 -0.57
CA LEU A 134 -21.73 5.10 0.27
C LEU A 134 -22.83 4.53 -0.63
N LEU A 135 -22.98 3.22 -0.57
CA LEU A 135 -24.12 2.56 -1.18
C LEU A 135 -25.19 2.58 -0.10
N GLU A 136 -26.10 3.55 -0.18
CA GLU A 136 -27.30 3.48 0.64
C GLU A 136 -28.16 2.34 0.09
N GLY A 137 -28.49 1.40 0.97
CA GLY A 137 -29.38 0.28 0.70
C GLY A 137 -30.84 0.64 0.99
#